data_AF-A0A920J9F9-F1
#
_entry.id   AF-A0A920J9F9-F1
#
_cell.length_a   1.000
_cell.length_b   1.000
_cell.length_c   1.000
_cell.angle_alpha   90.00
_cell.angle_beta   90.00
_cell.angle_gamma   90.00
#
_symmetry.space_group_name_H-M   'P 1'
#
loop_
_entity.id
_entity.type
_entity.pdbx_description
1 polymer ?
#
loop_
_entity_poly.entity_id
_entity_poly.type
_entity_poly.pdbx_seq_one_letter_code
_entity_poly.pdbx_strand_id
1 'polypeptide(L)'
;MGSEVIKIANCSGYYGDRLSAAKEMVEGGPIDVLTGDYLAELTMTILFNQKLKRGDDKGYVGTFLKQLKDVAKNCKEKEIKIVTNAGGLNPKSMANEIQIILSELGLEMQVAYIDGDDLMPRMSDLQNSGEEFINIDKEISLKDSGYTTLTANAYLGAWGIKEGFR
;
A
#
# COMPACT_ATOMS: atom_id res chain seq x y z
N MET A 1 26.43 -12.96 -12.61
CA MET A 1 25.64 -12.54 -13.80
C MET A 1 24.19 -12.61 -13.38
N GLY A 2 23.55 -11.47 -13.11
CA GLY A 2 22.12 -11.46 -12.81
C GLY A 2 21.34 -11.94 -14.05
N SER A 3 20.27 -12.70 -13.85
CA SER A 3 19.40 -13.09 -14.96
C SER A 3 18.86 -11.85 -15.67
N GLU A 4 18.77 -11.89 -17.01
CA GLU A 4 18.14 -10.83 -17.81
C GLU A 4 16.63 -10.64 -17.51
N VAL A 5 16.04 -11.52 -16.70
CA VAL A 5 14.62 -11.57 -16.38
C VAL A 5 14.42 -11.36 -14.89
N ILE A 6 13.46 -10.49 -14.54
CA ILE A 6 12.94 -10.30 -13.19
C ILE A 6 11.57 -10.98 -13.11
N LYS A 7 11.40 -11.88 -12.13
CA LYS A 7 10.16 -12.61 -11.85
C LYS A 7 9.38 -11.91 -10.74
N ILE A 8 8.25 -11.34 -11.11
CA ILE A 8 7.38 -10.60 -10.18
C ILE A 8 6.13 -11.47 -9.94
N ALA A 9 5.89 -11.83 -8.69
CA ALA A 9 4.70 -12.57 -8.28
C ALA A 9 3.76 -11.66 -7.48
N ASN A 10 2.46 -11.87 -7.59
CA ASN A 10 1.44 -11.14 -6.85
C ASN A 10 0.69 -12.08 -5.89
N CYS A 11 0.49 -11.67 -4.64
CA CYS A 11 -0.19 -12.44 -3.61
C CYS A 11 -1.56 -11.89 -3.17
N SER A 12 -2.06 -10.80 -3.76
CA SER A 12 -3.33 -10.20 -3.38
C SER A 12 -3.91 -9.33 -4.49
N GLY A 13 -5.22 -9.42 -4.72
CA GLY A 13 -5.97 -8.49 -5.57
C GLY A 13 -6.86 -7.50 -4.82
N TYR A 14 -7.08 -7.68 -3.51
CA TYR A 14 -7.92 -6.79 -2.69
C TYR A 14 -7.71 -6.99 -1.18
N TYR A 15 -8.16 -6.03 -0.36
CA TYR A 15 -8.16 -6.23 1.10
C TYR A 15 -9.16 -7.30 1.54
N GLY A 16 -8.64 -8.45 1.96
CA GLY A 16 -9.42 -9.60 2.41
C GLY A 16 -9.19 -10.85 1.56
N ASP A 17 -8.27 -10.77 0.60
CA ASP A 17 -7.81 -11.92 -0.20
C ASP A 17 -7.12 -12.98 0.67
N ARG A 18 -6.77 -14.11 0.05
CA ARG A 18 -6.26 -15.32 0.67
C ARG A 18 -4.94 -15.08 1.38
N LEU A 19 -4.96 -15.22 2.71
CA LEU A 19 -3.79 -14.99 3.56
C LEU A 19 -2.58 -15.85 3.18
N SER A 20 -2.80 -17.12 2.82
CA SER A 20 -1.73 -18.09 2.47
C SER A 20 -1.00 -17.77 1.17
N ALA A 21 -1.55 -16.92 0.29
CA ALA A 21 -1.00 -16.67 -1.03
C ALA A 21 0.44 -16.15 -1.00
N ALA A 22 0.79 -15.28 -0.04
CA ALA A 22 2.15 -14.77 0.10
C ALA A 22 3.16 -15.90 0.35
N LYS A 23 2.82 -16.82 1.26
CA LYS A 23 3.64 -17.99 1.57
C LYS A 23 3.75 -18.93 0.38
N GLU A 24 2.63 -19.23 -0.28
CA GLU A 24 2.60 -20.08 -1.48
C GLU A 24 3.48 -19.53 -2.61
N MET A 25 3.49 -18.20 -2.84
CA MET A 25 4.34 -17.57 -3.86
C MET A 25 5.82 -17.66 -3.50
N VAL A 26 6.17 -17.40 -2.24
CA VAL A 26 7.57 -17.42 -1.75
C VAL A 26 8.15 -18.82 -1.68
N GLU A 27 7.33 -19.84 -1.38
CA GLU A 27 7.76 -21.25 -1.30
C GLU A 27 7.67 -21.96 -2.65
N GLY A 28 6.69 -21.61 -3.49
CA GLY A 28 6.33 -22.34 -4.70
C GLY A 28 7.19 -22.09 -5.93
N GLY A 29 8.02 -21.04 -5.97
CA GLY A 29 8.91 -20.83 -7.11
C GLY A 29 9.99 -19.79 -6.87
N PRO A 30 11.04 -19.76 -7.69
CA PRO A 30 11.98 -18.65 -7.66
C PRO A 30 11.25 -17.41 -8.17
N ILE A 31 11.06 -16.44 -7.29
CA ILE A 31 10.58 -15.08 -7.59
C ILE A 31 11.64 -14.11 -7.10
N ASP A 32 11.73 -12.94 -7.73
CA ASP A 32 12.65 -11.88 -7.34
C ASP A 32 11.91 -10.78 -6.54
N VAL A 33 10.62 -10.60 -6.85
CA VAL A 33 9.76 -9.61 -6.19
C VAL A 33 8.41 -10.22 -5.85
N LEU A 34 8.00 -10.06 -4.59
CA LEU A 34 6.63 -10.30 -4.14
C LEU A 34 5.89 -8.97 -4.11
N THR A 35 4.78 -8.89 -4.84
CA THR A 35 3.85 -7.76 -4.82
C THR A 35 2.54 -8.16 -4.15
N GLY A 36 1.79 -7.18 -3.65
CA GLY A 36 0.40 -7.38 -3.25
C GLY A 36 -0.41 -6.11 -3.46
N ASP A 37 -1.60 -6.27 -4.03
CA ASP A 37 -2.57 -5.20 -4.24
C ASP A 37 -3.72 -5.34 -3.22
N TYR A 38 -3.97 -4.28 -2.46
CA TYR A 38 -4.97 -4.25 -1.40
C TYR A 38 -5.95 -3.07 -1.53
N LEU A 39 -5.65 -2.09 -2.40
CA LEU A 39 -6.41 -0.85 -2.46
C LEU A 39 -7.52 -0.95 -3.51
N ALA A 40 -8.72 -0.59 -3.07
CA ALA A 40 -9.91 -0.40 -3.87
C ALA A 40 -10.75 0.71 -3.21
N GLU A 41 -11.80 1.22 -3.85
CA GLU A 41 -12.60 2.33 -3.30
C GLU A 41 -13.17 1.99 -1.92
N LEU A 42 -13.64 0.75 -1.74
CA LEU A 42 -14.13 0.26 -0.45
C LEU A 42 -13.01 0.20 0.59
N THR A 43 -11.80 -0.24 0.20
CA THR A 43 -10.65 -0.30 1.11
C THR A 43 -10.33 1.09 1.66
N MET A 44 -10.31 2.13 0.83
CA MET A 44 -10.02 3.50 1.27
C MET A 44 -10.99 3.94 2.37
N THR A 45 -12.29 3.64 2.22
CA THR A 45 -13.31 3.92 3.23
C THR A 45 -13.08 3.12 4.53
N ILE A 46 -12.66 1.85 4.44
CA ILE A 46 -12.33 1.03 5.61
C ILE A 46 -11.15 1.64 6.36
N LEU A 47 -10.09 2.02 5.65
CA LEU A 47 -8.87 2.60 6.25
C LEU A 47 -9.14 3.96 6.88
N PHE A 48 -9.96 4.80 6.24
CA PHE A 48 -10.39 6.07 6.82
C PHE A 48 -11.17 5.85 8.13
N ASN A 49 -12.11 4.90 8.14
CA ASN A 49 -12.84 4.51 9.34
C ASN A 49 -11.94 3.97 10.45
N GLN A 50 -10.83 3.30 10.12
CA GLN A 50 -9.85 2.90 11.12
C GLN A 50 -9.22 4.12 11.80
N LYS A 51 -8.79 5.13 11.03
CA LYS A 51 -8.21 6.37 11.58
C LYS A 51 -9.19 7.05 12.54
N LEU A 52 -10.43 7.26 12.09
CA LEU A 52 -11.48 7.87 12.89
C LEU A 52 -11.79 7.14 14.20
N LYS A 53 -11.84 5.80 14.18
CA LYS A 53 -12.30 5.01 15.33
C LYS A 53 -11.17 4.58 16.27
N ARG A 54 -9.94 4.48 15.76
CA ARG A 54 -8.83 3.82 16.46
C ARG A 54 -7.58 4.69 16.60
N GLY A 55 -7.52 5.86 15.96
CA GLY A 55 -6.40 6.79 16.06
C GLY A 55 -5.69 7.02 14.72
N ASP A 56 -5.03 8.18 14.61
CA ASP A 56 -4.34 8.63 13.40
C ASP A 56 -3.16 7.76 13.01
N ASP A 57 -2.63 6.97 13.94
CA ASP A 57 -1.59 5.98 13.69
C ASP A 57 -2.08 4.80 12.85
N LYS A 58 -3.39 4.65 12.62
CA LYS A 58 -3.99 3.62 11.75
C LYS A 58 -4.18 4.11 10.32
N GLY A 59 -4.94 3.36 9.51
CA GLY A 59 -5.19 3.66 8.11
C GLY A 59 -4.38 2.81 7.13
N TYR A 60 -4.00 1.60 7.52
CA TYR A 60 -3.25 0.65 6.71
C TYR A 60 -3.81 -0.78 6.83
N VAL A 61 -3.43 -1.65 5.91
CA VAL A 61 -4.00 -2.99 5.77
C VAL A 61 -3.30 -3.98 6.72
N GLY A 62 -3.93 -4.27 7.86
CA GLY A 62 -3.34 -5.11 8.91
C GLY A 62 -3.14 -6.59 8.51
N THR A 63 -3.86 -7.11 7.51
CA THR A 63 -3.63 -8.49 7.02
C THR A 63 -2.29 -8.65 6.33
N PHE A 64 -1.77 -7.60 5.69
CA PHE A 64 -0.43 -7.62 5.12
C PHE A 64 0.65 -7.84 6.18
N LEU A 65 0.51 -7.25 7.38
CA LEU A 65 1.46 -7.48 8.47
C LEU A 65 1.52 -8.95 8.91
N LYS A 66 0.39 -9.67 8.84
CA LYS A 66 0.35 -11.11 9.10
C LYS A 66 1.08 -11.90 8.00
N GLN A 67 0.82 -11.57 6.74
CA GLN A 67 1.51 -12.18 5.60
C GLN A 67 3.02 -11.94 5.67
N LEU A 68 3.43 -10.71 6.00
CA LEU A 68 4.84 -10.36 6.18
C LEU A 68 5.49 -11.20 7.28
N LYS A 69 4.84 -11.36 8.44
CA LYS A 69 5.35 -12.23 9.52
C LYS A 69 5.63 -13.64 9.04
N ASP A 70 4.75 -14.18 8.19
CA ASP A 70 4.88 -15.55 7.67
C ASP A 70 6.01 -15.70 6.64
N VAL A 71 6.36 -14.65 5.89
CA VAL A 71 7.29 -14.76 4.76
C VAL A 71 8.61 -14.00 4.93
N ALA A 72 8.74 -13.08 5.88
CA ALA A 72 9.89 -12.18 5.99
C ALA A 72 11.23 -12.93 6.06
N LYS A 73 11.30 -14.02 6.84
CA LYS A 73 12.50 -14.86 6.95
C LYS A 73 12.87 -15.49 5.61
N ASN A 74 11.92 -16.14 4.95
CA ASN A 74 12.14 -16.78 3.64
C ASN A 74 12.50 -15.74 2.57
N CYS A 75 11.88 -14.55 2.59
CA CYS A 75 12.22 -13.47 1.69
C CYS A 75 13.64 -12.97 1.91
N LYS A 76 14.09 -12.83 3.16
CA LYS A 76 15.47 -12.45 3.48
C LYS A 76 16.47 -13.50 2.99
N GLU A 77 16.22 -14.78 3.27
CA GLU A 77 17.10 -15.90 2.89
C GLU A 77 17.23 -16.05 1.37
N LYS A 78 16.15 -15.79 0.63
CA LYS A 78 16.08 -15.89 -0.83
C LYS A 78 16.32 -14.56 -1.56
N GLU A 79 16.64 -13.50 -0.82
CA GLU A 79 16.82 -12.13 -1.34
C GLU A 79 15.62 -11.60 -2.14
N ILE A 80 14.40 -12.02 -1.78
CA ILE A 80 13.14 -11.58 -2.40
C ILE A 80 12.78 -10.18 -1.90
N LYS A 81 12.56 -9.26 -2.84
CA LYS A 81 12.08 -7.91 -2.55
C LYS A 81 10.56 -7.90 -2.37
N ILE A 82 10.04 -7.02 -1.51
CA ILE A 82 8.60 -6.89 -1.27
C ILE A 82 8.14 -5.48 -1.66
N VAL A 83 7.07 -5.37 -2.44
CA VAL A 83 6.41 -4.11 -2.81
C VAL A 83 4.92 -4.23 -2.52
N THR A 84 4.33 -3.25 -1.85
CA THR A 84 2.90 -3.31 -1.51
C THR A 84 2.28 -1.93 -1.45
N ASN A 85 1.00 -1.82 -1.79
CA ASN A 85 0.17 -0.65 -1.52
C ASN A 85 -0.65 -0.79 -0.22
N ALA A 86 -0.41 -1.83 0.57
CA ALA A 86 -1.06 -2.08 1.86
C ALA A 86 -0.91 -0.92 2.87
N GLY A 87 0.07 -0.03 2.67
CA GLY A 87 0.25 1.19 3.48
C GLY A 87 -0.98 2.11 3.45
N GLY A 88 -1.77 2.06 2.37
CA GLY A 88 -3.03 2.78 2.26
C GLY A 88 -2.92 4.25 2.62
N LEU A 89 -3.73 4.70 3.57
CA LEU A 89 -3.77 6.10 4.03
C LEU A 89 -2.70 6.45 5.07
N ASN A 90 -1.85 5.50 5.46
CA ASN A 90 -0.77 5.74 6.42
C ASN A 90 0.42 4.78 6.20
N PRO A 91 1.14 4.94 5.06
CA PRO A 91 2.27 4.09 4.73
C PRO A 91 3.43 4.25 5.73
N LYS A 92 3.56 5.42 6.38
CA LYS A 92 4.54 5.67 7.44
C LYS A 92 4.30 4.80 8.68
N SER A 93 3.07 4.76 9.20
CA SER A 93 2.76 3.90 10.35
C SER A 93 2.93 2.43 10.02
N MET A 94 2.53 1.99 8.81
CA MET A 94 2.79 0.62 8.38
C MET A 94 4.29 0.30 8.36
N ALA A 95 5.14 1.21 7.87
CA ALA A 95 6.59 1.01 7.89
C ALA A 95 7.15 0.85 9.31
N ASN A 96 6.64 1.61 10.28
CA ASN A 96 7.03 1.46 11.69
C ASN A 96 6.65 0.07 12.24
N GLU A 97 5.42 -0.38 11.97
CA GLU A 97 4.96 -1.73 12.37
C GLU A 97 5.82 -2.83 11.71
N ILE A 98 6.17 -2.66 10.44
CA ILE A 98 7.08 -3.57 9.73
C ILE A 98 8.44 -3.64 10.43
N GLN A 99 9.03 -2.50 10.81
CA GLN A 99 10.31 -2.47 11.53
C GLN A 99 10.23 -3.21 12.88
N ILE A 100 9.13 -3.04 13.62
CA ILE A 100 8.89 -3.78 14.87
C ILE A 100 8.88 -5.29 14.60
N ILE A 101 8.13 -5.73 13.58
CA ILE A 101 8.04 -7.15 13.20
C ILE A 101 9.41 -7.71 12.82
N LEU A 102 10.20 -6.97 12.04
CA LEU A 102 11.53 -7.40 11.64
C LEU A 102 12.47 -7.51 12.84
N SER A 103 12.40 -6.56 13.77
CA SER A 103 13.17 -6.60 15.02
C SER A 103 12.77 -7.81 15.89
N GLU A 104 11.47 -8.12 16.00
CA GLU A 104 10.97 -9.30 16.73
C GLU A 104 11.50 -10.61 16.12
N LEU A 105 11.66 -10.65 14.80
CA LEU A 105 12.18 -11.80 14.06
C LEU A 105 13.72 -11.85 14.01
N GLY A 106 14.41 -10.84 14.54
CA GLY A 106 15.87 -10.71 14.45
C GLY A 106 16.38 -10.53 13.02
N LEU A 107 15.58 -9.92 12.14
CA LEU A 107 15.89 -9.71 10.73
C LEU A 107 16.27 -8.25 10.48
N GLU A 108 17.37 -8.05 9.75
CA GLU A 108 17.76 -6.73 9.25
C GLU A 108 17.37 -6.60 7.77
N MET A 109 16.35 -5.78 7.49
CA MET A 109 15.87 -5.47 6.15
C MET A 109 15.62 -3.96 6.02
N GLN A 110 15.90 -3.41 4.84
CA GLN A 110 15.57 -2.02 4.54
C GLN A 110 14.06 -1.87 4.37
N VAL A 111 13.48 -0.85 5.02
CA VAL A 111 12.05 -0.53 4.95
C VAL A 111 11.92 0.90 4.47
N ALA A 112 11.34 1.07 3.28
CA ALA A 112 11.00 2.36 2.72
C ALA A 112 9.47 2.49 2.61
N TYR A 113 8.95 3.70 2.74
CA TYR A 113 7.58 4.03 2.42
C TYR A 113 7.56 5.24 1.48
N ILE A 114 6.51 5.31 0.67
CA ILE A 114 6.28 6.40 -0.29
C ILE A 114 5.09 7.19 0.23
N ASP A 115 5.21 8.51 0.21
CA ASP A 115 4.21 9.46 0.68
C ASP A 115 4.09 10.62 -0.33
N GLY A 116 3.13 11.51 -0.13
CA GLY A 116 2.85 12.65 -0.99
C GLY A 116 1.70 12.45 -1.98
N ASP A 117 0.96 11.36 -1.84
CA ASP A 117 -0.26 11.10 -2.62
C ASP A 117 -1.50 11.76 -2.02
N ASP A 118 -1.52 12.04 -0.71
CA ASP A 118 -2.67 12.67 -0.04
C ASP A 118 -2.92 14.10 -0.52
N LEU A 119 -4.04 14.28 -1.20
CA LEU A 119 -4.52 15.56 -1.72
C LEU A 119 -5.55 16.22 -0.80
N MET A 120 -5.98 15.58 0.29
CA MET A 120 -6.96 16.17 1.22
C MET A 120 -6.59 17.59 1.68
N PRO A 121 -5.32 17.89 2.05
CA PRO A 121 -4.93 19.25 2.42
C PRO A 121 -5.03 20.28 1.29
N ARG A 122 -5.07 19.82 0.03
CA ARG A 122 -5.06 20.66 -1.18
C ARG A 122 -6.42 20.74 -1.89
N MET A 123 -7.44 20.02 -1.40
CA MET A 123 -8.74 19.95 -2.09
C MET A 123 -9.37 21.33 -2.32
N SER A 124 -9.35 22.19 -1.30
CA SER A 124 -9.90 23.56 -1.42
C SER A 124 -9.12 24.40 -2.44
N ASP A 125 -7.80 24.33 -2.43
CA ASP A 125 -6.95 25.09 -3.36
C ASP A 125 -7.15 24.62 -4.81
N LEU A 126 -7.26 23.31 -5.02
CA LEU A 126 -7.51 22.72 -6.34
C LEU A 126 -8.88 23.15 -6.88
N GLN A 127 -9.93 23.09 -6.06
CA GLN A 127 -11.27 23.57 -6.44
C GLN A 127 -11.29 25.07 -6.73
N ASN A 128 -10.61 25.89 -5.93
CA ASN A 128 -10.48 27.33 -6.16
C ASN A 128 -9.68 27.65 -7.44
N SER A 129 -8.83 26.73 -7.88
CA SER A 129 -8.06 26.84 -9.14
C SER A 129 -8.84 26.37 -10.36
N GLY A 130 -10.10 25.94 -10.18
CA GLY A 130 -11.00 25.52 -11.27
C GLY A 130 -11.11 24.01 -11.46
N GLU A 131 -10.47 23.18 -10.63
CA GLU A 131 -10.64 21.73 -10.72
C GLU A 131 -11.99 21.29 -10.17
N GLU A 132 -12.85 20.78 -11.05
CA GLU A 132 -14.23 20.41 -10.68
C GLU A 132 -14.35 18.97 -10.12
N PHE A 133 -13.33 18.14 -10.34
CA PHE A 133 -13.33 16.71 -9.98
C PHE A 133 -14.63 16.01 -10.40
N ILE A 134 -14.93 16.10 -11.70
CA ILE A 134 -16.15 15.51 -12.29
C ILE A 134 -16.10 13.99 -12.15
N ASN A 135 -17.14 13.41 -11.54
CA ASN A 135 -17.28 11.96 -11.46
C ASN A 135 -17.52 11.38 -12.86
N ILE A 136 -16.72 10.37 -13.23
CA ILE A 136 -16.72 9.79 -14.59
C ILE A 136 -18.05 9.09 -14.93
N ASP A 137 -18.74 8.51 -13.93
CA ASP A 137 -19.97 7.74 -14.16
C ASP A 137 -21.22 8.61 -14.18
N LYS A 138 -21.26 9.66 -13.35
CA LYS A 138 -22.43 10.51 -13.13
C LYS A 138 -22.38 11.85 -13.85
N GLU A 139 -21.20 12.26 -14.32
CA GLU A 139 -20.95 13.59 -14.90
C GLU A 139 -21.34 14.75 -13.96
N ILE A 140 -21.23 14.52 -12.64
CA ILE A 140 -21.51 15.51 -11.60
C ILE A 140 -20.20 15.92 -10.95
N SER A 141 -20.00 17.22 -10.73
CA SER A 141 -18.84 17.76 -10.01
C SER A 141 -18.81 17.26 -8.56
N LEU A 142 -17.62 17.17 -7.96
CA LEU A 142 -17.51 16.80 -6.55
C LEU A 142 -18.28 17.78 -5.64
N LYS A 143 -18.29 19.07 -5.99
CA LYS A 143 -19.00 20.13 -5.27
C LYS A 143 -20.52 19.94 -5.30
N ASP A 144 -21.07 19.51 -6.44
CA ASP A 144 -22.51 19.34 -6.62
C ASP A 144 -23.00 17.94 -6.19
N SER A 145 -22.07 17.05 -5.82
CA SER A 145 -22.38 15.68 -5.41
C SER A 145 -23.18 15.57 -4.11
N GLY A 146 -23.15 16.61 -3.27
CA GLY A 146 -23.76 16.61 -1.93
C GLY A 146 -23.03 15.75 -0.88
N TYR A 147 -21.86 15.21 -1.21
CA TYR A 147 -21.05 14.39 -0.31
C TYR A 147 -19.80 15.13 0.18
N THR A 148 -19.36 14.79 1.40
CA THR A 148 -18.06 15.22 1.93
C THR A 148 -16.96 14.30 1.44
N THR A 149 -15.87 14.88 0.93
CA THR A 149 -14.67 14.11 0.56
C THR A 149 -14.01 13.53 1.79
N LEU A 150 -13.85 12.21 1.84
CA LEU A 150 -13.20 11.51 2.96
C LEU A 150 -11.70 11.34 2.73
N THR A 151 -11.33 11.01 1.50
CA THR A 151 -9.96 10.74 1.06
C THR A 151 -9.80 11.24 -0.38
N ALA A 152 -8.61 11.73 -0.72
CA ALA A 152 -8.25 12.10 -2.08
C ALA A 152 -6.77 11.74 -2.28
N ASN A 153 -6.47 10.84 -3.22
CA ASN A 153 -5.13 10.29 -3.38
C ASN A 153 -4.72 10.28 -4.86
N ALA A 154 -3.46 10.64 -5.14
CA ALA A 154 -2.90 10.60 -6.47
C ALA A 154 -2.10 9.31 -6.75
N TYR A 155 -2.17 8.81 -7.98
CA TYR A 155 -1.28 7.74 -8.41
C TYR A 155 0.12 8.30 -8.72
N LEU A 156 1.09 8.05 -7.84
CA LEU A 156 2.46 8.54 -7.95
C LEU A 156 3.34 7.77 -8.97
N GLY A 157 2.85 6.62 -9.45
CA GLY A 157 3.60 5.74 -10.33
C GLY A 157 4.76 5.01 -9.62
N ALA A 158 5.75 4.55 -10.39
CA ALA A 158 6.78 3.63 -9.90
C ALA A 158 8.10 4.29 -9.47
N TRP A 159 8.26 5.60 -9.64
CA TRP A 159 9.54 6.27 -9.38
C TRP A 159 9.95 6.23 -7.89
N GLY A 160 8.99 6.44 -6.98
CA GLY A 160 9.24 6.27 -5.54
C GLY A 160 9.65 4.84 -5.18
N ILE A 161 9.05 3.84 -5.82
CA ILE A 161 9.38 2.42 -5.61
C ILE A 161 10.81 2.15 -6.08
N LYS A 162 11.18 2.69 -7.25
CA LYS A 162 12.54 2.58 -7.79
C LYS A 162 13.59 3.17 -6.83
N GLU A 163 13.33 4.36 -6.27
CA GLU A 163 14.24 4.98 -5.31
C GLU A 163 14.36 4.17 -4.03
N GLY A 164 13.25 3.58 -3.54
CA GLY A 164 13.27 2.71 -2.34
C GLY A 164 14.05 1.41 -2.50
N PHE A 165 14.45 1.04 -3.72
CA PHE A 165 15.31 -0.12 -4.01
C PHE A 165 16.79 0.21 -4.24
N ARG A 166 17.18 1.48 -4.12
CA ARG A 166 18.59 1.91 -4.15
C ARG A 166 19.21 1.81 -2.76
#